data_AF-A0A0G2F1V8-F1
#
_entry.id   AF-A0A0G2F1V8-F1
#
_cell.length_a   1.000
_cell.length_b   1.000
_cell.length_c   1.000
_cell.angle_alpha   90.00
_cell.angle_beta   90.00
_cell.angle_gamma   90.00
#
_symmetry.space_group_name_H-M   'P 1'
#
loop_
_entity.id
_entity.type
_entity.pdbx_description
1 polymer ?
#
loop_
_entity_poly.entity_id
_entity_poly.type
_entity_poly.pdbx_seq_one_letter_code
_entity_poly.pdbx_strand_id
1 'polypeptide(L)'
;MPAPSLLEMVKRRLQRSVDLVVDVGDIPFHVLESVLKKIENPKQLREIEANSPHIAEDTGPLWLNFIKRDIQNWEQKPHKPRNPTMWCKVYYKLRREQEEEIIQQQDALRAALAKTEQERKKNTSTLLNRAFDPVQHRRTHATSGPSVTKDPRNYT
;
A
#
# COMPACT_ATOMS: atom_id res chain seq x y z
N MET A 1 30.95 42.50 -1.19
CA MET A 1 30.36 41.41 -1.99
C MET A 1 29.68 42.02 -3.22
N PRO A 2 29.88 41.48 -4.44
CA PRO A 2 29.22 42.01 -5.62
C PRO A 2 27.69 41.84 -5.54
N ALA A 3 26.95 42.80 -6.09
CA ALA A 3 25.49 42.73 -6.13
C ALA A 3 25.04 41.57 -7.05
N PRO A 4 24.01 40.80 -6.65
CA PRO A 4 23.50 39.71 -7.48
C PRO A 4 22.88 40.25 -8.77
N SER A 5 23.00 39.48 -9.85
CA SER A 5 22.37 39.82 -11.12
C SER A 5 20.85 39.78 -11.01
N LEU A 6 20.17 40.56 -11.86
CA LEU A 6 18.70 40.55 -11.94
C LEU A 6 18.16 39.13 -12.19
N LEU A 7 18.83 38.37 -13.06
CA LEU A 7 18.50 36.98 -13.37
C LEU A 7 18.50 36.10 -12.10
N GLU A 8 19.54 36.20 -11.28
CA GLU A 8 19.63 35.43 -10.04
C GLU A 8 18.57 35.84 -9.03
N MET A 9 18.28 37.14 -8.91
CA MET A 9 17.23 37.64 -8.02
C MET A 9 15.85 37.10 -8.44
N VAL A 10 15.55 37.14 -9.73
CA VAL A 10 14.30 36.62 -10.30
C VAL A 10 14.21 35.11 -10.11
N LYS A 11 15.27 34.35 -10.42
CA LYS A 11 15.31 32.90 -10.18
C LYS A 11 15.02 32.56 -8.72
N ARG A 12 15.67 33.25 -7.77
CA ARG A 12 15.43 33.03 -6.33
C ARG A 12 13.99 33.36 -5.93
N ARG A 13 13.40 34.42 -6.50
CA ARG A 13 12.01 34.79 -6.23
C ARG A 13 11.05 33.76 -6.79
N LEU A 14 11.24 33.32 -8.04
CA LEU A 14 10.44 32.28 -8.69
C LEU A 14 10.52 30.96 -7.92
N GLN A 15 11.71 30.56 -7.49
CA GLN A 15 11.89 29.36 -6.66
C GLN A 15 11.13 29.40 -5.33
N ARG A 16 10.95 30.58 -4.72
CA ARG A 16 10.20 30.74 -3.47
C ARG A 16 8.70 30.82 -3.67
N SER A 17 8.27 31.16 -4.89
CA SER A 17 6.86 31.32 -5.25
C SER A 17 6.49 30.35 -6.35
N VAL A 18 7.14 29.17 -6.34
CA VAL A 18 6.99 28.17 -7.39
C VAL A 18 5.54 27.71 -7.49
N ASP A 19 4.83 27.61 -6.37
CA ASP A 19 3.42 27.18 -6.30
C ASP A 19 2.44 28.11 -7.05
N LEU A 20 2.84 29.35 -7.32
CA LEU A 20 2.02 30.34 -8.04
C LEU A 20 2.30 30.35 -9.55
N VAL A 21 3.31 29.60 -10.01
CA VAL A 21 3.69 29.55 -11.42
C VAL A 21 2.74 28.61 -12.16
N VAL A 22 1.94 29.19 -13.06
CA VAL A 22 0.95 28.47 -13.88
C VAL A 22 1.37 28.44 -15.36
N ASP A 23 2.05 29.50 -15.80
CA ASP A 23 2.56 29.63 -17.16
C ASP A 23 3.95 30.27 -17.12
N VAL A 24 4.74 29.97 -18.15
CA VAL A 24 6.14 30.33 -18.24
C VAL A 24 6.44 31.13 -19.52
N GLY A 25 5.49 31.21 -20.45
CA GLY A 25 5.63 31.96 -21.71
C GLY A 25 6.87 31.53 -22.49
N ASP A 26 7.53 32.45 -23.18
CA ASP A 26 8.64 32.15 -24.09
C ASP A 26 10.02 31.98 -23.40
N ILE A 27 10.05 31.76 -22.09
CA ILE A 27 11.32 31.61 -21.37
C ILE A 27 11.95 30.26 -21.73
N PRO A 28 13.25 30.21 -22.08
CA PRO A 28 13.92 28.98 -22.45
C PRO A 28 14.14 28.06 -21.24
N PHE A 29 14.06 26.75 -21.48
CA PHE A 29 14.11 25.72 -20.43
C PHE A 29 15.34 25.83 -19.51
N HIS A 30 16.52 26.15 -20.05
CA HIS A 30 17.77 26.25 -19.25
C HIS A 30 17.70 27.28 -18.10
N VAL A 31 16.92 28.35 -18.25
CA VAL A 31 16.74 29.36 -17.19
C VAL A 31 15.83 28.81 -16.10
N LEU A 32 14.79 28.10 -16.52
CA LEU A 32 13.70 27.59 -15.70
C LEU A 32 14.03 26.26 -15.04
N GLU A 33 15.01 25.53 -15.52
CA GLU A 33 15.38 24.21 -15.01
C GLU A 33 15.52 24.23 -13.48
N SER A 34 16.19 25.26 -12.94
CA SER A 34 16.37 25.44 -11.50
C SER A 34 15.09 25.78 -10.72
N VAL A 35 14.07 26.31 -11.38
CA VAL A 35 12.75 26.63 -10.82
C VAL A 35 11.85 25.40 -10.92
N LEU A 36 11.76 24.80 -12.11
CA LEU A 36 10.95 23.63 -12.39
C LEU A 36 11.39 22.40 -11.58
N LYS A 37 12.70 22.25 -11.31
CA LYS A 37 13.24 21.22 -10.41
C LYS A 37 12.73 21.34 -8.97
N LYS A 38 12.28 22.52 -8.53
CA LYS A 38 11.70 22.72 -7.21
C LYS A 38 10.20 22.44 -7.15
N ILE A 39 9.54 22.21 -8.30
CA ILE A 39 8.13 21.84 -8.30
C ILE A 39 8.01 20.48 -7.63
N GLU A 40 7.24 20.42 -6.54
CA GLU A 40 6.95 19.17 -5.84
C GLU A 40 5.66 18.51 -6.34
N ASN A 41 4.78 19.30 -6.98
CA ASN A 41 3.46 18.87 -7.40
C ASN A 41 3.44 18.49 -8.90
N PRO A 42 3.25 17.20 -9.24
CA PRO A 42 3.21 16.75 -10.64
C PRO A 42 2.00 17.31 -11.41
N LYS A 43 0.89 17.65 -10.73
CA LYS A 43 -0.27 18.28 -11.38
C LYS A 43 0.07 19.68 -11.88
N GLN A 44 0.84 20.42 -11.09
CA GLN A 44 1.28 21.75 -11.46
C GLN A 44 2.23 21.70 -12.66
N LEU A 45 3.20 20.77 -12.66
CA LEU A 45 4.08 20.60 -13.84
C LEU A 45 3.25 20.31 -15.10
N ARG A 46 2.20 19.49 -14.99
CA ARG A 46 1.29 19.21 -16.10
C ARG A 46 0.51 20.43 -16.59
N GLU A 47 0.07 21.28 -15.68
CA GLU A 47 -0.62 22.52 -16.03
C GLU A 47 0.32 23.47 -16.80
N ILE A 48 1.55 23.62 -16.31
CA ILE A 48 2.58 24.41 -16.98
C ILE A 48 2.89 23.86 -18.38
N GLU A 49 3.03 22.54 -18.54
CA GLU A 49 3.21 21.91 -19.87
C GLU A 49 2.04 22.15 -20.83
N ALA A 50 0.82 22.26 -20.30
CA ALA A 50 -0.37 22.52 -21.12
C ALA A 50 -0.41 23.97 -21.63
N ASN A 51 0.08 24.91 -20.82
CA ASN A 51 0.16 26.33 -21.19
C ASN A 51 1.39 26.64 -22.05
N SER A 52 2.50 25.92 -21.80
CA SER A 52 3.81 26.12 -22.42
C SER A 52 4.30 24.81 -23.08
N PRO A 53 3.96 24.53 -24.36
CA PRO A 53 4.30 23.27 -25.01
C PRO A 53 5.79 23.13 -25.37
N HIS A 54 6.54 24.23 -25.47
CA HIS A 54 7.96 24.24 -25.84
C HIS A 54 8.86 23.56 -24.79
N ILE A 55 8.50 23.62 -23.51
CA ILE A 55 9.28 22.97 -22.45
C ILE A 55 9.00 21.46 -22.34
N ALA A 56 7.91 20.96 -22.93
CA ALA A 56 7.43 19.58 -22.72
C ALA A 56 8.38 18.50 -23.26
N GLU A 57 9.29 18.84 -24.17
CA GLU A 57 10.32 17.93 -24.66
C GLU A 57 11.44 17.71 -23.62
N ASP A 58 11.73 18.74 -22.83
CA ASP A 58 12.84 18.79 -21.87
C ASP A 58 12.42 18.48 -20.42
N THR A 59 11.12 18.32 -20.14
CA THR A 59 10.62 18.01 -18.77
C THR A 59 10.87 16.57 -18.32
N GLY A 60 11.38 15.69 -19.18
CA GLY A 60 11.64 14.28 -18.86
C GLY A 60 12.42 14.00 -17.56
N PRO A 61 13.57 14.66 -17.28
CA PRO A 61 14.26 14.50 -16.01
C PRO A 61 13.42 14.90 -14.79
N LEU A 62 12.49 15.87 -14.92
CA LEU A 62 11.61 16.29 -13.83
C LEU A 62 10.62 15.17 -13.48
N TRP A 63 9.99 14.59 -14.51
CA TRP A 63 9.10 13.45 -14.33
C TRP A 63 9.80 12.22 -13.76
N LEU A 64 11.04 11.96 -14.18
CA LEU A 64 11.83 10.88 -13.61
C LEU A 64 12.07 11.07 -12.10
N ASN A 65 12.30 12.31 -11.65
CA ASN A 65 12.44 12.60 -10.22
C ASN A 65 11.13 12.34 -9.45
N PHE A 66 9.97 12.67 -10.03
CA PHE A 66 8.68 12.33 -9.43
C PHE A 66 8.47 10.82 -9.35
N ILE A 67 8.80 10.08 -10.42
CA ILE A 67 8.71 8.62 -10.44
C ILE A 67 9.60 8.02 -9.34
N LYS A 68 10.85 8.50 -9.20
CA LYS A 68 11.78 8.05 -8.16
C LYS A 68 11.28 8.28 -6.75
N ARG A 69 10.58 9.40 -6.52
CA ARG A 69 10.06 9.79 -5.20
C ARG A 69 8.77 9.05 -4.84
N ASP A 70 7.85 8.94 -5.79
CA ASP A 70 6.47 8.54 -5.52
C ASP A 70 6.22 7.04 -5.74
N ILE A 71 7.13 6.34 -6.43
CA ILE A 71 6.92 4.94 -6.88
C ILE A 71 8.03 4.04 -6.36
N GLN A 72 7.63 2.99 -5.64
CA GLN A 72 8.55 1.96 -5.15
C GLN A 72 8.93 1.02 -6.30
N ASN A 73 10.17 0.54 -6.32
CA ASN A 73 10.70 -0.36 -7.38
C ASN A 73 10.57 0.20 -8.81
N TRP A 74 10.62 1.53 -8.97
CA TRP A 74 10.48 2.19 -10.27
C TRP A 74 11.50 1.72 -11.33
N GLU A 75 12.68 1.25 -10.91
CA GLU A 75 13.73 0.71 -11.79
C GLU A 75 13.27 -0.55 -12.54
N GLN A 76 12.42 -1.35 -11.92
CA GLN A 76 11.89 -2.59 -12.50
C GLN A 76 10.72 -2.33 -13.45
N LYS A 77 10.08 -1.15 -13.34
CA LYS A 77 8.94 -0.76 -14.18
C LYS A 77 9.43 -0.03 -15.43
N PRO A 78 8.82 -0.27 -16.61
CA PRO A 78 9.18 0.44 -17.83
C PRO A 78 8.78 1.92 -17.72
N HIS A 79 9.75 2.77 -17.39
CA HIS A 79 9.54 4.19 -17.10
C HIS A 79 9.97 5.13 -18.23
N LYS A 80 10.67 4.64 -19.26
CA LYS A 80 11.11 5.47 -20.39
C LYS A 80 10.03 5.50 -21.49
N PRO A 81 9.36 6.64 -21.73
CA PRO A 81 8.40 6.75 -22.82
C PRO A 81 9.10 6.68 -24.19
N ARG A 82 8.36 6.24 -25.21
CA ARG A 82 8.80 6.28 -26.61
C ARG A 82 8.97 7.71 -27.12
N ASN A 83 8.10 8.62 -26.67
CA ASN A 83 8.14 10.04 -26.99
C ASN A 83 8.48 10.84 -25.74
N PRO A 84 9.44 11.77 -25.78
CA PRO A 84 9.81 12.58 -24.60
C PRO A 84 8.62 13.42 -24.09
N THR A 85 7.71 13.86 -24.94
CA THR A 85 6.51 14.61 -24.51
C THR A 85 5.48 13.79 -23.72
N MET A 86 5.66 12.46 -23.61
CA MET A 86 4.70 11.55 -22.98
C MET A 86 5.07 11.12 -21.56
N TRP A 87 6.08 11.73 -20.93
CA TRP A 87 6.48 11.42 -19.54
C TRP A 87 5.32 11.53 -18.54
N CYS A 88 4.47 12.56 -18.67
CA CYS A 88 3.26 12.72 -17.88
C CYS A 88 2.37 11.46 -17.90
N LYS A 89 2.14 10.86 -19.08
CA LYS A 89 1.28 9.67 -19.21
C LYS A 89 1.89 8.46 -18.51
N VAL A 90 3.21 8.31 -18.60
CA VAL A 90 3.94 7.24 -17.92
C VAL A 90 3.81 7.38 -16.41
N TYR A 91 4.03 8.58 -15.87
CA TYR A 91 3.88 8.84 -14.45
C TYR A 91 2.48 8.49 -13.94
N TYR A 92 1.41 8.98 -14.58
CA TYR A 92 0.04 8.69 -14.15
C TYR A 92 -0.31 7.19 -14.23
N LYS A 93 0.22 6.49 -15.24
CA LYS A 93 0.03 5.03 -15.36
C LYS A 93 0.69 4.30 -14.19
N LEU A 94 1.97 4.55 -13.94
CA LEU A 94 2.72 3.91 -12.86
C LEU A 94 2.14 4.25 -11.48
N ARG A 95 1.67 5.49 -11.28
CA ARG A 95 1.02 5.93 -10.03
C ARG A 95 -0.28 5.18 -9.78
N ARG A 96 -1.08 4.94 -10.82
CA ARG A 96 -2.30 4.13 -10.73
C ARG A 96 -1.98 2.68 -10.35
N GLU A 97 -1.00 2.07 -11.02
CA GLU A 97 -0.57 0.70 -10.72
C GLU A 97 -0.10 0.56 -9.27
N GLN A 98 0.67 1.55 -8.76
CA GLN A 98 1.11 1.57 -7.36
C GLN A 98 -0.06 1.67 -6.38
N GLU A 99 -1.06 2.51 -6.68
CA GLU A 99 -2.26 2.66 -5.85
C GLU A 99 -3.08 1.38 -5.80
N GLU A 100 -3.22 0.69 -6.95
CA GLU A 100 -3.86 -0.63 -7.03
C GLU A 100 -3.09 -1.70 -6.23
N GLU A 101 -1.75 -1.71 -6.32
CA GLU A 101 -0.89 -2.62 -5.53
C GLU A 101 -1.06 -2.38 -4.03
N ILE A 102 -1.08 -1.11 -3.59
CA ILE A 102 -1.29 -0.76 -2.17
C ILE A 102 -2.66 -1.24 -1.69
N ILE A 103 -3.71 -1.04 -2.49
CA ILE A 103 -5.07 -1.51 -2.15
C ILE A 103 -5.08 -3.05 -2.03
N GLN A 104 -4.48 -3.76 -2.98
CA GLN A 104 -4.41 -5.22 -2.92
C GLN A 104 -3.66 -5.71 -1.68
N GLN A 105 -2.54 -5.06 -1.33
CA GLN A 105 -1.77 -5.38 -0.13
C GLN A 105 -2.56 -5.10 1.15
N GLN A 106 -3.30 -3.98 1.21
CA GLN A 106 -4.15 -3.67 2.36
C GLN A 106 -5.22 -4.76 2.56
N ASP A 107 -5.82 -5.24 1.47
CA ASP A 107 -6.93 -6.18 1.52
C ASP A 107 -6.42 -7.57 1.89
N ALA A 108 -5.26 -7.96 1.36
CA ALA A 108 -4.55 -9.18 1.78
C ALA A 108 -4.21 -9.15 3.28
N LEU A 109 -3.69 -8.03 3.78
CA LEU A 109 -3.37 -7.87 5.21
C LEU A 109 -4.64 -7.97 6.07
N ARG A 110 -5.72 -7.30 5.68
CA ARG A 110 -7.02 -7.37 6.38
C ARG A 110 -7.56 -8.80 6.42
N ALA A 111 -7.49 -9.53 5.31
CA ALA A 111 -7.93 -10.91 5.24
C ALA A 111 -7.10 -11.83 6.16
N ALA A 112 -5.77 -11.66 6.19
CA ALA A 112 -4.87 -12.42 7.06
C ALA A 112 -5.14 -12.16 8.55
N LEU A 113 -5.36 -10.89 8.92
CA LEU A 113 -5.72 -10.52 10.30
C LEU A 113 -7.07 -11.11 10.71
N ALA A 114 -8.09 -11.03 9.85
CA ALA A 114 -9.41 -11.60 10.11
C ALA A 114 -9.34 -13.13 10.31
N LYS A 115 -8.56 -13.84 9.48
CA LYS A 115 -8.33 -15.29 9.64
C LYS A 115 -7.66 -15.60 10.98
N THR A 116 -6.63 -14.86 11.34
CA THR A 116 -5.91 -15.04 12.62
C THR A 116 -6.82 -14.79 13.82
N GLU A 117 -7.68 -13.77 13.76
CA GLU A 117 -8.65 -13.48 14.82
C GLU A 117 -9.70 -14.58 14.96
N GLN A 118 -10.19 -15.13 13.83
CA GLN A 118 -11.10 -16.26 13.83
C GLN A 118 -10.46 -17.52 14.44
N GLU A 119 -9.19 -17.79 14.11
CA GLU A 119 -8.44 -18.91 14.70
C GLU A 119 -8.26 -18.72 16.22
N ARG A 120 -7.92 -17.51 16.68
CA ARG A 120 -7.85 -17.20 18.12
C ARG A 120 -9.19 -17.41 18.83
N LYS A 121 -10.30 -16.95 18.23
CA LYS A 121 -11.65 -17.14 18.78
C LYS A 121 -12.02 -18.64 18.88
N LYS A 122 -11.72 -19.43 17.82
CA LYS A 122 -11.94 -20.88 17.81
C LYS A 122 -11.09 -21.62 18.84
N ASN A 123 -9.82 -21.24 18.99
CA ASN A 123 -8.94 -21.83 19.99
C ASN A 123 -9.37 -21.46 21.43
N THR A 124 -9.86 -20.24 21.65
CA THR A 124 -10.36 -19.82 22.97
C THR A 124 -11.63 -20.57 23.35
N SER A 125 -12.59 -20.73 22.43
CA SER A 125 -13.84 -21.46 22.71
C SER A 125 -13.62 -22.95 22.97
N THR A 126 -12.69 -23.59 22.27
CA THR A 126 -12.33 -25.00 22.52
C THR A 126 -11.63 -25.19 23.86
N LEU A 127 -10.77 -24.27 24.29
CA LEU A 127 -10.15 -24.30 25.62
C LEU A 127 -11.20 -24.18 26.74
N LEU A 128 -12.19 -23.30 26.59
CA LEU A 128 -13.28 -23.16 27.57
C LEU A 128 -14.16 -24.41 27.64
N ASN A 129 -14.53 -25.01 26.50
CA ASN A 129 -15.33 -26.25 26.47
C ASN A 129 -14.61 -27.42 27.16
N ARG A 130 -13.31 -27.59 26.92
CA ARG A 130 -12.51 -28.65 27.55
C ARG A 130 -12.36 -28.46 29.07
N ALA A 131 -12.39 -27.23 29.55
CA ALA A 131 -12.42 -26.94 30.99
C ALA A 131 -13.79 -27.19 31.63
N PHE A 132 -14.86 -27.21 30.82
CA PHE A 132 -16.25 -27.39 31.26
C PHE A 132 -16.80 -28.80 31.04
N ASP A 133 -16.01 -29.75 30.55
CA ASP A 133 -16.46 -31.15 30.44
C ASP A 133 -16.83 -31.68 31.84
N PRO A 134 -18.12 -31.88 32.15
CA PRO A 134 -18.50 -32.45 33.42
C PRO A 134 -18.00 -33.89 33.40
N VAL A 135 -17.10 -34.24 34.33
CA VAL A 135 -16.63 -35.60 34.55
C VAL A 135 -17.85 -36.52 34.58
N GLN A 136 -18.10 -37.26 33.50
CA GLN A 136 -19.22 -38.20 33.45
C GLN A 136 -18.86 -39.40 34.33
N HIS A 137 -19.29 -39.35 35.58
CA HIS A 137 -19.33 -40.53 36.45
C HIS A 137 -20.32 -41.53 35.86
N ARG A 138 -19.79 -42.46 35.07
CA ARG A 138 -20.54 -43.58 34.49
C ARG A 138 -21.05 -44.46 35.63
N ARG A 139 -22.31 -44.29 36.04
CA ARG A 139 -22.99 -45.15 37.02
C ARG A 139 -23.20 -46.53 36.39
N THR A 140 -22.36 -47.49 36.74
CA THR A 140 -22.60 -48.91 36.45
C THR A 140 -23.64 -49.42 37.46
N HIS A 141 -24.90 -49.55 37.03
CA HIS A 141 -25.90 -50.30 37.79
C HIS A 141 -25.64 -51.80 37.60
N ALA A 142 -25.05 -52.44 38.62
CA ALA A 142 -24.99 -53.89 38.73
C ALA A 142 -26.30 -54.38 39.36
N THR A 143 -27.22 -54.89 38.55
CA THR A 143 -28.34 -55.74 39.03
C THR A 143 -27.87 -57.19 39.05
N SER A 144 -27.38 -57.66 40.19
CA SER A 144 -27.11 -59.09 40.45
C SER A 144 -28.03 -59.60 41.56
N GLY A 145 -29.18 -60.17 41.19
CA GLY A 145 -29.95 -61.06 42.07
C GLY A 145 -29.56 -62.51 41.79
N PRO A 146 -29.42 -63.38 42.81
CA PRO A 146 -28.91 -64.73 42.62
C PRO A 146 -29.96 -65.65 41.98
N SER A 147 -29.56 -66.33 40.90
CA SER A 147 -30.34 -67.40 40.27
C SER A 147 -30.21 -68.69 41.10
N VAL A 148 -31.34 -69.24 41.51
CA VAL A 148 -31.45 -70.50 42.26
C VAL A 148 -31.26 -71.69 41.31
N THR A 149 -30.20 -72.47 41.51
CA THR A 149 -30.11 -73.83 40.98
C THR A 149 -30.17 -74.82 42.15
N LYS A 150 -31.30 -75.54 42.25
CA LYS A 150 -31.51 -76.66 43.17
C LYS A 150 -30.63 -77.83 42.72
N ASP A 151 -29.75 -78.30 43.59
CA ASP A 151 -28.95 -79.50 43.38
C ASP A 151 -29.63 -80.70 44.08
N PRO A 152 -29.96 -81.81 43.37
CA PRO A 152 -30.67 -82.94 43.96
C PRO A 152 -29.67 -84.03 44.38
N ARG A 153 -29.09 -83.89 45.57
CA ARG A 153 -28.42 -84.98 46.30
C ARG A 153 -28.05 -84.48 47.69
N ASN A 154 -28.81 -84.90 48.69
CA ASN A 154 -28.29 -85.44 49.95
C ASN A 154 -29.46 -85.99 50.76
N TYR A 155 -29.58 -87.32 50.71
CA TYR A 155 -30.25 -88.14 51.72
C TYR A 155 -29.32 -88.24 52.92
N THR A 156 -29.84 -87.98 54.12
CA THR A 156 -29.75 -88.76 55.37
C THR A 156 -30.25 -87.92 56.53
#